data_AF-A0A958VZB2-F1
#
_entry.id   AF-A0A958VZB2-F1
#
_cell.length_a   1.000
_cell.length_b   1.000
_cell.length_c   1.000
_cell.angle_alpha   90.00
_cell.angle_beta   90.00
_cell.angle_gamma   90.00
#
_symmetry.space_group_name_H-M   'P 1'
#
loop_
_entity.id
_entity.type
_entity.pdbx_description
1 polymer ?
#
loop_
_entity_poly.entity_id
_entity_poly.type
_entity_poly.pdbx_seq_one_letter_code
_entity_poly.pdbx_strand_id
1 'polypeptide(L)'
;MSNVYHVLTGDALLENFPKEKITGTLIVNRECLIEGPVTSEASDQFWKEREQYLSQTYSDSDIDYRSEVMAELTQLQQLKDGDEVNLWFEHDLFCQTNLWFTITLIPSNVKVYRVSPIIEEQEYLWYGFGALSKDELATCFEERQPLSTQEVELGKNLWVAYANEDTSSLRSLSQTPATSFPYLKEVCEAHIERELKTGRPGRPERVIRKIIESQGQSFHKVFREFCEQEGIYGFGDLQVKHIYDQILQS
;
A
#
# COMPACT_ATOMS: atom_id res chain seq x y z
N MET A 1 14.32 -3.80 27.15
CA MET A 1 13.53 -2.57 26.99
C MET A 1 12.71 -2.77 25.74
N SER A 2 11.43 -2.42 25.77
CA SER A 2 10.56 -2.44 24.58
C SER A 2 11.01 -1.30 23.67
N ASN A 3 11.34 -1.62 22.42
CA ASN A 3 11.66 -0.62 21.41
C ASN A 3 10.38 -0.27 20.62
N VAL A 4 10.30 0.97 20.15
CA VAL A 4 9.20 1.45 19.29
C VAL A 4 9.72 1.63 17.87
N TYR A 5 8.99 1.06 16.91
CA TYR A 5 9.28 1.18 15.48
C TYR A 5 8.08 1.80 14.77
N HIS A 6 8.36 2.59 13.74
CA HIS A 6 7.34 3.15 12.84
C HIS A 6 7.67 2.72 11.41
N VAL A 7 6.77 1.96 10.81
CA VAL A 7 6.86 1.59 9.38
C VAL A 7 6.10 2.63 8.59
N LEU A 8 6.81 3.44 7.79
CA LEU A 8 6.26 4.51 6.98
C LEU A 8 6.05 4.05 5.54
N THR A 9 4.96 4.48 4.90
CA THR A 9 4.72 4.20 3.48
C THR A 9 5.36 5.29 2.62
N GLY A 10 6.53 4.99 2.06
CA GLY A 10 7.26 5.87 1.16
C GLY A 10 7.94 7.10 1.80
N ASP A 11 8.71 7.81 0.98
CA ASP A 11 9.56 8.92 1.41
C ASP A 11 8.78 10.22 1.69
N ALA A 12 7.64 10.42 1.04
CA ALA A 12 6.80 11.60 1.29
C ALA A 12 6.38 11.70 2.77
N LEU A 13 5.99 10.57 3.37
CA LEU A 13 5.68 10.52 4.80
C LEU A 13 6.93 10.67 5.66
N LEU A 14 8.08 10.11 5.25
CA LEU A 14 9.35 10.26 5.97
C LEU A 14 9.79 11.73 6.08
N GLU A 15 9.67 12.49 4.99
CA GLU A 15 10.04 13.91 4.93
C GLU A 15 9.18 14.76 5.87
N ASN A 16 7.88 14.45 5.96
CA ASN A 16 6.93 15.18 6.78
C ASN A 16 6.76 14.61 8.20
N PHE A 17 7.45 13.52 8.56
CA PHE A 17 7.26 12.84 9.84
C PHE A 17 7.62 13.75 11.04
N PRO A 18 6.78 13.88 12.08
CA PRO A 18 7.01 14.76 13.22
C PRO A 18 7.98 14.15 14.24
N LYS A 19 9.27 14.05 13.87
CA LYS A 19 10.35 13.45 14.69
C LYS A 19 10.54 14.12 16.06
N GLU A 20 10.12 15.37 16.19
CA GLU A 20 10.12 16.13 17.43
C GLU A 20 8.99 15.75 18.41
N LYS A 21 7.93 15.08 17.92
CA LYS A 21 6.78 14.63 18.72
C LYS A 21 6.72 13.12 18.88
N ILE A 22 7.15 12.37 17.87
CA ILE A 22 7.06 10.92 17.81
C ILE A 22 8.47 10.33 17.79
N THR A 23 8.82 9.59 18.85
CA THR A 23 10.12 8.95 19.01
C THR A 23 10.05 7.46 18.70
N GLY A 24 11.06 6.95 17.99
CA GLY A 24 11.18 5.54 17.67
C GLY A 24 12.12 5.34 16.48
N THR A 25 12.41 4.08 16.16
CA THR A 25 13.15 3.74 14.95
C THR A 25 12.22 3.84 13.75
N LEU A 26 12.65 4.50 12.69
CA LEU A 26 11.88 4.56 11.43
C LEU A 26 12.36 3.44 10.51
N ILE A 27 11.39 2.75 9.90
CA ILE A 27 11.59 1.79 8.82
C ILE A 27 10.73 2.29 7.66
N VAL A 28 11.30 2.44 6.47
CA VAL A 28 10.56 2.97 5.32
C VAL A 28 10.21 1.84 4.37
N ASN A 29 8.92 1.58 4.19
CA ASN A 29 8.44 0.66 3.18
C ASN A 29 8.39 1.41 1.83
N ARG A 30 9.36 1.08 0.96
CA ARG A 30 9.47 1.58 -0.43
C ARG A 30 9.06 0.54 -1.47
N GLU A 31 8.34 -0.49 -1.05
CA GLU A 31 7.83 -1.50 -1.98
C GLU A 31 6.61 -0.98 -2.75
N CYS A 32 6.40 -1.58 -3.93
CA CYS A 32 5.29 -1.30 -4.83
C CYS A 32 4.56 -2.62 -5.14
N LEU A 33 4.05 -3.28 -4.10
CA LEU A 33 3.47 -4.63 -4.21
C LEU A 33 2.10 -4.65 -4.89
N ILE A 34 1.59 -3.49 -5.28
CA ILE A 34 0.37 -3.37 -6.08
C ILE A 34 0.55 -3.98 -7.49
N GLU A 35 1.78 -4.15 -7.95
CA GLU A 35 2.13 -4.64 -9.29
C GLU A 35 3.41 -5.49 -9.27
N GLY A 36 3.72 -6.11 -10.41
CA GLY A 36 4.86 -7.01 -10.58
C GLY A 36 4.63 -8.40 -9.99
N PRO A 37 5.59 -9.32 -10.20
CA PRO A 37 5.50 -10.63 -9.61
C PRO A 37 5.57 -10.49 -8.09
N VAL A 38 4.69 -11.21 -7.41
CA VAL A 38 4.70 -11.35 -5.95
C VAL A 38 4.49 -12.82 -5.64
N THR A 39 5.01 -13.26 -4.50
CA THR A 39 4.76 -14.60 -3.96
C THR A 39 4.40 -14.47 -2.50
N SER A 40 3.72 -15.48 -1.94
CA SER A 40 3.20 -15.42 -0.58
C SER A 40 4.29 -15.37 0.50
N GLU A 41 5.52 -15.75 0.18
CA GLU A 41 6.64 -15.82 1.12
C GLU A 41 7.75 -14.84 0.74
N ALA A 42 8.25 -14.08 1.72
CA ALA A 42 9.37 -13.16 1.58
C ALA A 42 10.74 -13.89 1.50
N SER A 43 10.86 -14.85 0.59
CA SER A 43 12.05 -15.65 0.34
C SER A 43 13.14 -14.87 -0.40
N ASP A 44 14.37 -15.40 -0.44
CA ASP A 44 15.45 -14.82 -1.27
C ASP A 44 15.04 -14.71 -2.76
N GLN A 45 14.22 -15.65 -3.24
CA GLN A 45 13.69 -15.61 -4.60
C GLN A 45 12.69 -14.47 -4.78
N PHE A 46 11.81 -14.24 -3.80
CA PHE A 46 10.90 -13.09 -3.80
C PHE A 46 11.69 -11.79 -3.95
N TRP A 47 12.67 -11.53 -3.06
CA TRP A 47 13.44 -10.29 -3.08
C TRP A 47 14.18 -10.09 -4.42
N LYS A 48 14.72 -11.17 -5.00
CA LYS A 48 15.40 -11.13 -6.30
C LYS A 48 14.46 -10.81 -7.47
N GLU A 49 13.27 -11.41 -7.48
CA GLU A 49 12.26 -11.15 -8.53
C GLU A 49 11.74 -9.72 -8.46
N ARG A 50 11.54 -9.21 -7.25
CA ARG A 50 11.16 -7.81 -7.01
C ARG A 50 12.24 -6.83 -7.46
N GLU A 51 13.51 -7.07 -7.09
CA GLU A 51 14.68 -6.28 -7.56
C GLU A 51 14.72 -6.21 -9.09
N GLN A 52 14.56 -7.35 -9.76
CA GLN A 52 14.57 -7.43 -11.21
C GLN A 52 13.37 -6.69 -11.83
N TYR A 53 12.17 -6.87 -11.28
CA TYR A 53 10.97 -6.24 -11.82
C TYR A 53 11.02 -4.71 -11.70
N LEU A 54 11.37 -4.19 -10.53
CA LEU A 54 11.39 -2.74 -10.28
C LEU A 54 12.51 -2.05 -11.07
N SER A 55 13.70 -2.66 -11.18
CA SER A 55 14.79 -2.10 -12.01
C SER A 55 14.47 -2.06 -13.51
N GLN A 56 13.62 -2.98 -14.00
CA GLN A 56 13.17 -2.98 -15.39
C GLN A 56 12.01 -2.03 -15.64
N THR A 57 11.06 -1.94 -14.71
CA THR A 57 9.85 -1.13 -14.84
C THR A 57 10.13 0.35 -14.56
N TYR A 58 11.04 0.61 -13.61
CA TYR A 58 11.41 1.94 -13.13
C TYR A 58 12.92 2.15 -13.27
N SER A 59 13.43 2.08 -14.50
CA SER A 59 14.88 2.15 -14.80
C SER A 59 15.56 3.45 -14.36
N ASP A 60 14.77 4.51 -14.17
CA ASP A 60 15.25 5.83 -13.76
C ASP A 60 15.21 6.02 -12.22
N SER A 61 14.86 4.98 -11.46
CA SER A 61 14.88 5.01 -10.00
C SER A 61 16.32 4.97 -9.46
N ASP A 62 16.66 5.90 -8.59
CA ASP A 62 17.95 5.94 -7.89
C ASP A 62 17.98 5.07 -6.62
N ILE A 63 16.90 4.35 -6.31
CA ILE A 63 16.77 3.52 -5.10
C ILE A 63 17.56 2.21 -5.27
N ASP A 64 18.52 1.95 -4.38
CA ASP A 64 19.16 0.65 -4.26
C ASP A 64 18.23 -0.33 -3.55
N TYR A 65 17.64 -1.23 -4.32
CA TYR A 65 16.61 -2.16 -3.81
C TYR A 65 17.09 -2.98 -2.60
N ARG A 66 18.34 -3.43 -2.58
CA ARG A 66 18.83 -4.31 -1.52
C ARG A 66 19.00 -3.57 -0.20
N SER A 67 19.60 -2.40 -0.24
CA SER A 67 19.96 -1.63 0.94
C SER A 67 18.87 -0.68 1.41
N GLU A 68 17.99 -0.21 0.51
CA GLU A 68 16.98 0.81 0.81
C GLU A 68 15.54 0.25 0.83
N VAL A 69 15.33 -1.00 0.42
CA VAL A 69 14.02 -1.67 0.44
C VAL A 69 14.07 -2.98 1.23
N MET A 70 14.84 -3.96 0.75
CA MET A 70 14.92 -5.28 1.40
C MET A 70 15.52 -5.19 2.81
N ALA A 71 16.64 -4.48 2.99
CA ALA A 71 17.28 -4.32 4.29
C ALA A 71 16.40 -3.54 5.29
N GLU A 72 15.57 -2.61 4.82
CA GLU A 72 14.58 -1.92 5.67
C GLU A 72 13.51 -2.90 6.18
N LEU A 73 12.85 -3.61 5.26
CA LEU A 73 11.74 -4.49 5.61
C LEU A 73 12.16 -5.73 6.40
N THR A 74 13.35 -6.29 6.13
CA THR A 74 13.85 -7.49 6.84
C THR A 74 14.23 -7.21 8.30
N GLN A 75 14.39 -5.95 8.72
CA GLN A 75 14.53 -5.59 10.14
C GLN A 75 13.31 -6.01 10.96
N LEU A 76 12.11 -6.03 10.37
CA LEU A 76 10.87 -6.41 11.05
C LEU A 76 10.89 -7.86 11.55
N GLN A 77 11.65 -8.73 10.89
CA GLN A 77 11.78 -10.14 11.29
C GLN A 77 12.63 -10.33 12.55
N GLN A 78 13.43 -9.33 12.92
CA GLN A 78 14.36 -9.37 14.06
C GLN A 78 13.79 -8.74 15.33
N LEU A 79 12.53 -8.31 15.29
CA LEU A 79 11.83 -7.69 16.41
C LEU A 79 11.63 -8.68 17.55
N LYS A 80 11.67 -8.15 18.78
CA LYS A 80 11.70 -8.95 20.01
C LYS A 80 10.38 -8.87 20.76
N ASP A 81 10.24 -9.78 21.70
CA ASP A 81 9.09 -9.78 22.61
C ASP A 81 8.92 -8.44 23.32
N GLY A 82 7.71 -7.91 23.26
CA GLY A 82 7.35 -6.63 23.85
C GLY A 82 7.71 -5.40 23.02
N ASP A 83 8.39 -5.52 21.87
CA ASP A 83 8.54 -4.41 20.93
C ASP A 83 7.16 -3.94 20.42
N GLU A 84 7.07 -2.65 20.06
CA GLU A 84 5.88 -2.02 19.48
C GLU A 84 6.17 -1.58 18.05
N VAL A 85 5.28 -1.94 17.12
CA VAL A 85 5.34 -1.54 15.71
C VAL A 85 4.10 -0.75 15.35
N ASN A 86 4.32 0.43 14.79
CA ASN A 86 3.28 1.33 14.31
C ASN A 86 3.32 1.36 12.78
N LEU A 87 2.29 0.80 12.16
CA LEU A 87 2.16 0.65 10.71
C LEU A 87 1.39 1.85 10.15
N TRP A 88 2.10 2.77 9.49
CA TRP A 88 1.51 3.98 8.89
C TRP A 88 1.10 3.71 7.45
N PHE A 89 -0.15 3.28 7.26
CA PHE A 89 -0.68 2.90 5.95
C PHE A 89 -2.09 3.46 5.73
N GLU A 90 -2.28 4.00 4.53
CA GLU A 90 -3.52 4.62 4.08
C GLU A 90 -4.56 3.55 3.67
N HIS A 91 -5.72 4.00 3.19
CA HIS A 91 -6.86 3.13 2.96
C HIS A 91 -6.95 2.56 1.54
N ASP A 92 -6.22 3.13 0.58
CA ASP A 92 -6.22 2.69 -0.82
C ASP A 92 -5.54 1.33 -1.01
N LEU A 93 -5.74 0.75 -2.20
CA LEU A 93 -5.21 -0.57 -2.55
C LEU A 93 -3.67 -0.63 -2.55
N PHE A 94 -2.97 0.45 -2.89
CA PHE A 94 -1.51 0.49 -2.90
C PHE A 94 -0.98 0.30 -1.47
N CYS A 95 -1.53 1.08 -0.53
CA CYS A 95 -1.19 0.97 0.88
C CYS A 95 -1.62 -0.37 1.47
N GLN A 96 -2.81 -0.87 1.15
CA GLN A 96 -3.32 -2.13 1.71
C GLN A 96 -2.49 -3.34 1.29
N THR A 97 -2.08 -3.44 0.03
CA THR A 97 -1.23 -4.56 -0.44
C THR A 97 0.12 -4.58 0.26
N ASN A 98 0.76 -3.41 0.41
CA ASN A 98 2.02 -3.27 1.16
C ASN A 98 1.86 -3.53 2.66
N LEU A 99 0.74 -3.11 3.26
CA LEU A 99 0.41 -3.37 4.66
C LEU A 99 0.28 -4.87 4.92
N TRP A 100 -0.48 -5.59 4.10
CA TRP A 100 -0.68 -7.04 4.28
C TRP A 100 0.64 -7.79 4.22
N PHE A 101 1.50 -7.46 3.25
CA PHE A 101 2.86 -8.02 3.19
C PHE A 101 3.69 -7.67 4.43
N THR A 102 3.68 -6.41 4.85
CA THR A 102 4.43 -5.94 6.03
C THR A 102 4.05 -6.71 7.29
N ILE A 103 2.75 -7.01 7.48
CA ILE A 103 2.26 -7.82 8.60
C ILE A 103 2.85 -9.24 8.58
N THR A 104 3.13 -9.82 7.41
CA THR A 104 3.73 -11.15 7.31
C THR A 104 5.16 -11.22 7.84
N LEU A 105 5.88 -10.09 7.85
CA LEU A 105 7.27 -10.00 8.30
C LEU A 105 7.39 -9.88 9.82
N ILE A 106 6.30 -9.56 10.52
CA ILE A 106 6.32 -9.25 11.96
C ILE A 106 6.11 -10.53 12.80
N PRO A 107 6.99 -10.81 13.77
CA PRO A 107 6.82 -11.92 14.72
C PRO A 107 5.51 -11.81 15.52
N SER A 108 4.88 -12.95 15.83
CA SER A 108 3.54 -13.00 16.44
C SER A 108 3.46 -12.44 17.88
N ASN A 109 4.59 -12.24 18.54
CA ASN A 109 4.68 -11.75 19.91
C ASN A 109 5.01 -10.24 20.02
N VAL A 110 5.03 -9.54 18.89
CA VAL A 110 5.20 -8.08 18.80
C VAL A 110 3.85 -7.38 18.89
N LYS A 111 3.78 -6.23 19.57
CA LYS A 111 2.57 -5.41 19.60
C LYS A 111 2.48 -4.62 18.31
N VAL A 112 1.37 -4.77 17.58
CA VAL A 112 1.18 -4.11 16.28
C VAL A 112 0.02 -3.12 16.37
N TYR A 113 0.26 -1.91 15.90
CA TYR A 113 -0.74 -0.85 15.79
C TYR A 113 -0.83 -0.36 14.35
N ARG A 114 -2.05 -0.03 13.91
CA ARG A 114 -2.28 0.68 12.66
C ARG A 114 -2.41 2.16 12.94
N VAL A 115 -1.65 2.96 12.20
CA VAL A 115 -1.84 4.40 12.09
C VAL A 115 -2.43 4.68 10.71
N SER A 116 -3.57 5.34 10.66
CA SER A 116 -4.25 5.73 9.42
C SER A 116 -4.60 7.21 9.45
N PRO A 117 -4.75 7.86 8.29
CA PRO A 117 -5.24 9.23 8.21
C PRO A 117 -6.61 9.35 8.91
N ILE A 118 -6.83 10.42 9.65
CA ILE A 118 -8.14 10.76 10.19
C ILE A 118 -8.94 11.40 9.05
N ILE A 119 -10.11 10.84 8.75
CA ILE A 119 -10.95 11.27 7.63
C ILE A 119 -12.15 12.01 8.20
N GLU A 120 -12.18 13.32 8.02
CA GLU A 120 -13.32 14.16 8.45
C GLU A 120 -14.44 14.18 7.41
N GLU A 121 -14.09 14.12 6.11
CA GLU A 121 -15.03 14.17 5.00
C GLU A 121 -14.76 13.05 3.99
N GLN A 122 -15.83 12.48 3.44
CA GLN A 122 -15.77 11.35 2.52
C GLN A 122 -14.97 11.68 1.23
N GLU A 123 -14.94 12.95 0.81
CA GLU A 123 -14.16 13.38 -0.35
C GLU A 123 -12.64 13.28 -0.16
N TYR A 124 -12.17 13.30 1.10
CA TYR A 124 -10.76 13.20 1.45
C TYR A 124 -10.30 11.77 1.76
N LEU A 125 -11.19 10.79 1.63
CA LEU A 125 -10.91 9.38 1.97
C LEU A 125 -9.61 8.85 1.36
N TRP A 126 -9.28 9.26 0.13
CA TRP A 126 -8.13 8.75 -0.62
C TRP A 126 -6.94 9.73 -0.68
N TYR A 127 -6.94 10.80 0.12
CA TYR A 127 -5.88 11.83 0.07
C TYR A 127 -4.66 11.46 0.92
N GLY A 128 -4.81 10.47 1.79
CA GLY A 128 -3.68 9.90 2.52
C GLY A 128 -3.07 10.85 3.56
N PHE A 129 -1.80 10.64 3.86
CA PHE A 129 -1.02 11.46 4.79
C PHE A 129 -0.42 12.71 4.13
N GLY A 130 -0.34 12.76 2.80
CA GLY A 130 0.41 13.79 2.07
C GLY A 130 -0.10 15.22 2.29
N ALA A 131 -1.40 15.38 2.59
CA ALA A 131 -2.01 16.68 2.87
C ALA A 131 -1.94 17.09 4.35
N LEU A 132 -1.53 16.19 5.26
CA LEU A 132 -1.58 16.42 6.69
C LEU A 132 -0.35 17.20 7.18
N SER A 133 -0.59 18.13 8.11
CA SER A 133 0.44 18.77 8.90
C SER A 133 1.07 17.80 9.90
N LYS A 134 2.25 18.17 10.41
CA LYS A 134 2.93 17.45 11.49
C LYS A 134 2.08 17.28 12.76
N ASP A 135 1.19 18.22 13.02
CA ASP A 135 0.29 18.18 14.18
C ASP A 135 -0.82 17.16 13.96
N GLU A 136 -1.41 17.14 12.76
CA GLU A 136 -2.41 16.14 12.36
C GLU A 136 -1.81 14.73 12.31
N LEU A 137 -0.55 14.58 11.85
CA LEU A 137 0.17 13.30 11.91
C LEU A 137 0.38 12.83 13.35
N ALA A 138 0.70 13.74 14.28
CA ALA A 138 0.79 13.39 15.70
C ALA A 138 -0.56 12.93 16.26
N THR A 139 -1.66 13.59 15.88
CA THR A 139 -3.01 13.15 16.25
C THR A 139 -3.34 11.77 15.68
N CYS A 140 -2.99 11.47 14.42
CA CYS A 140 -3.17 10.14 13.84
C CYS A 140 -2.45 9.06 14.67
N PHE A 141 -1.25 9.35 15.16
CA PHE A 141 -0.49 8.44 16.02
C PHE A 141 -1.11 8.25 17.41
N GLU A 142 -1.67 9.30 18.00
CA GLU A 142 -2.39 9.22 19.27
C GLU A 142 -3.65 8.34 19.14
N GLU A 143 -4.35 8.43 18.01
CA GLU A 143 -5.58 7.68 17.68
C GLU A 143 -5.33 6.30 17.05
N ARG A 144 -4.07 5.84 17.03
CA ARG A 144 -3.71 4.55 16.42
C ARG A 144 -4.45 3.38 17.05
N GLN A 145 -4.79 2.39 16.23
CA GLN A 145 -5.60 1.25 16.64
C GLN A 145 -4.73 0.00 16.83
N PRO A 146 -4.82 -0.73 17.95
CA PRO A 146 -4.13 -2.01 18.09
C PRO A 146 -4.72 -3.03 17.12
N LEU A 147 -3.87 -3.76 16.39
CA LEU A 147 -4.33 -4.92 15.63
C LEU A 147 -4.51 -6.10 16.58
N SER A 148 -5.73 -6.65 16.61
CA SER A 148 -5.98 -7.91 17.30
C SER A 148 -5.23 -9.08 16.64
N THR A 149 -5.03 -10.18 17.36
CA THR A 149 -4.42 -11.40 16.78
C THR A 149 -5.22 -11.90 15.56
N GLN A 150 -6.55 -11.75 15.58
CA GLN A 150 -7.42 -12.09 14.47
C GLN A 150 -7.20 -11.19 13.25
N GLU A 151 -6.99 -9.87 13.47
CA GLU A 151 -6.71 -8.92 12.39
C GLU A 151 -5.31 -9.08 11.81
N VAL A 152 -4.31 -9.42 12.64
CA VAL A 152 -2.98 -9.81 12.16
C VAL A 152 -3.07 -11.03 11.26
N GLU A 153 -3.81 -12.06 11.69
CA GLU A 153 -4.01 -13.27 10.91
C GLU A 153 -4.82 -13.00 9.62
N LEU A 154 -5.83 -12.12 9.69
CA LEU A 154 -6.56 -11.66 8.50
C LEU A 154 -5.61 -10.99 7.49
N GLY A 155 -4.74 -10.09 7.94
CA GLY A 155 -3.74 -9.43 7.09
C GLY A 155 -2.80 -10.44 6.39
N LYS A 156 -2.35 -11.46 7.11
CA LYS A 156 -1.52 -12.54 6.53
C LYS A 156 -2.28 -13.34 5.47
N ASN A 157 -3.52 -13.72 5.75
CA ASN A 157 -4.34 -14.47 4.80
C ASN A 157 -4.73 -13.63 3.57
N LEU A 158 -4.94 -12.32 3.73
CA LEU A 158 -5.15 -11.39 2.61
C LEU A 158 -3.91 -11.34 1.70
N TRP A 159 -2.70 -11.27 2.28
CA TRP A 159 -1.47 -11.32 1.48
C TRP A 159 -1.34 -12.63 0.71
N VAL A 160 -1.59 -13.77 1.34
CA VAL A 160 -1.54 -15.08 0.68
C VAL A 160 -2.55 -15.17 -0.46
N ALA A 161 -3.78 -14.71 -0.26
CA ALA A 161 -4.81 -14.71 -1.30
C ALA A 161 -4.47 -13.76 -2.45
N TYR A 162 -3.95 -12.57 -2.14
CA TYR A 162 -3.48 -11.59 -3.13
C TYR A 162 -2.33 -12.15 -3.98
N ALA A 163 -1.28 -12.67 -3.34
CA ALA A 163 -0.10 -13.18 -4.04
C ALA A 163 -0.37 -14.42 -4.89
N ASN A 164 -1.43 -15.17 -4.60
CA ASN A 164 -1.86 -16.34 -5.38
C ASN A 164 -2.96 -16.03 -6.41
N GLU A 165 -3.32 -14.75 -6.60
CA GLU A 165 -4.42 -14.33 -7.47
C GLU A 165 -5.78 -14.98 -7.11
N ASP A 166 -5.98 -15.39 -5.85
CA ASP A 166 -7.19 -16.06 -5.38
C ASP A 166 -8.28 -15.05 -5.03
N THR A 167 -8.96 -14.59 -6.07
CA THR A 167 -10.08 -13.64 -5.97
C THR A 167 -11.26 -14.15 -5.13
N SER A 168 -11.44 -15.48 -5.03
CA SER A 168 -12.52 -16.07 -4.22
C SER A 168 -12.20 -15.96 -2.75
N SER A 169 -10.98 -16.30 -2.35
CA SER A 169 -10.49 -16.12 -0.98
C SER A 169 -10.44 -14.64 -0.60
N LEU A 170 -9.93 -13.76 -1.46
CA LEU A 170 -9.94 -12.31 -1.21
C LEU A 170 -11.35 -11.79 -0.91
N ARG A 171 -12.35 -12.16 -1.71
CA ARG A 171 -13.75 -11.73 -1.49
C ARG A 171 -14.37 -12.32 -0.23
N SER A 172 -13.97 -13.52 0.17
CA SER A 172 -14.42 -14.14 1.43
C SER A 172 -13.81 -13.44 2.64
N LEU A 173 -12.49 -13.26 2.63
CA LEU A 173 -11.73 -12.58 3.69
C LEU A 173 -12.18 -11.14 3.88
N SER A 174 -12.49 -10.44 2.78
CA SER A 174 -12.93 -9.03 2.84
C SER A 174 -14.28 -8.81 3.53
N GLN A 175 -15.01 -9.88 3.86
CA GLN A 175 -16.25 -9.82 4.63
C GLN A 175 -16.03 -9.97 6.14
N THR A 176 -14.81 -10.31 6.57
CA THR A 176 -14.48 -10.44 7.99
C THR A 176 -14.52 -9.07 8.64
N PRO A 177 -15.32 -8.87 9.70
CA PRO A 177 -15.34 -7.60 10.42
C PRO A 177 -13.98 -7.30 11.06
N ALA A 178 -13.39 -6.17 10.70
CA ALA A 178 -12.12 -5.72 11.25
C ALA A 178 -12.09 -4.19 11.35
N THR A 179 -11.98 -3.66 12.57
CA THR A 179 -11.94 -2.22 12.82
C THR A 179 -10.70 -1.57 12.23
N SER A 180 -9.60 -2.31 12.19
CA SER A 180 -8.34 -1.87 11.60
C SER A 180 -8.35 -1.94 10.08
N PHE A 181 -9.41 -2.42 9.42
CA PHE A 181 -9.53 -2.48 7.96
C PHE A 181 -10.94 -2.03 7.48
N PRO A 182 -11.30 -0.74 7.68
CA PRO A 182 -12.69 -0.27 7.50
C PRO A 182 -13.21 -0.35 6.05
N TYR A 183 -12.32 -0.30 5.06
CA TYR A 183 -12.65 -0.30 3.62
C TYR A 183 -12.19 -1.58 2.90
N LEU A 184 -12.01 -2.67 3.65
CA LEU A 184 -11.41 -3.90 3.13
C LEU A 184 -12.20 -4.49 1.95
N LYS A 185 -13.54 -4.41 2.01
CA LYS A 185 -14.41 -4.91 0.94
C LYS A 185 -14.22 -4.13 -0.35
N GLU A 186 -14.15 -2.81 -0.24
CA GLU A 186 -14.00 -1.87 -1.34
C GLU A 186 -12.65 -2.08 -2.04
N VAL A 187 -11.55 -2.15 -1.29
CA VAL A 187 -10.21 -2.34 -1.87
C VAL A 187 -10.03 -3.72 -2.51
N CYS A 188 -10.57 -4.76 -1.89
CA CYS A 188 -10.50 -6.11 -2.47
C CYS A 188 -11.31 -6.19 -3.78
N GLU A 189 -12.50 -5.59 -3.84
CA GLU A 189 -13.26 -5.57 -5.09
C GLU A 189 -12.58 -4.68 -6.15
N ALA A 190 -11.96 -3.56 -5.75
CA ALA A 190 -11.16 -2.74 -6.67
C ALA A 190 -10.00 -3.53 -7.30
N HIS A 191 -9.29 -4.35 -6.49
CA HIS A 191 -8.27 -5.27 -6.98
C HIS A 191 -8.83 -6.28 -7.99
N ILE A 192 -9.97 -6.92 -7.67
CA ILE A 192 -10.61 -7.86 -8.57
C ILE A 192 -10.98 -7.16 -9.89
N GLU A 193 -11.59 -5.98 -9.84
CA GLU A 193 -12.03 -5.21 -11.01
C GLU A 193 -10.88 -4.71 -11.90
N ARG A 194 -9.69 -4.46 -11.33
CA ARG A 194 -8.51 -4.13 -12.15
C ARG A 194 -7.92 -5.36 -12.85
N GLU A 195 -8.03 -6.55 -12.25
CA GLU A 195 -7.48 -7.81 -12.81
C GLU A 195 -8.45 -8.58 -13.72
N LEU A 196 -9.75 -8.22 -13.76
CA LEU A 196 -10.77 -8.91 -14.59
C LEU A 196 -10.34 -9.02 -16.06
N LYS A 197 -9.72 -10.14 -16.45
CA LYS A 197 -9.33 -10.47 -17.83
C LYS A 197 -10.21 -11.56 -18.42
N THR A 198 -11.34 -11.13 -18.99
CA THR A 198 -12.12 -11.89 -19.98
C THR A 198 -12.38 -11.02 -21.20
N GLY A 199 -11.34 -10.82 -22.02
CA GLY A 199 -11.44 -10.07 -23.29
C GLY A 199 -11.87 -8.60 -23.13
N ARG A 200 -11.84 -8.06 -21.92
CA ARG A 200 -12.15 -6.67 -21.61
C ARG A 200 -11.03 -6.07 -20.75
N PRO A 201 -10.73 -4.79 -20.95
CA PRO A 201 -9.78 -4.08 -20.10
C PRO A 201 -10.27 -3.96 -18.66
N GLY A 202 -9.34 -3.97 -17.70
CA GLY A 202 -9.61 -3.76 -16.28
C GLY A 202 -10.20 -2.36 -16.00
N ARG A 203 -10.76 -2.16 -14.80
CA ARG A 203 -11.40 -0.88 -14.44
C ARG A 203 -10.49 0.34 -14.65
N PRO A 204 -9.21 0.35 -14.22
CA PRO A 204 -8.34 1.51 -14.44
C PRO A 204 -8.22 1.90 -15.90
N GLU A 205 -7.96 0.94 -16.78
CA GLU A 205 -7.83 1.19 -18.22
C GLU A 205 -9.15 1.70 -18.83
N ARG A 206 -10.30 1.13 -18.45
CA ARG A 206 -11.61 1.61 -18.91
C ARG A 206 -11.87 3.07 -18.53
N VAL A 207 -11.52 3.45 -17.31
CA VAL A 207 -11.71 4.82 -16.82
C VAL A 207 -10.77 5.78 -17.56
N ILE A 208 -9.50 5.42 -17.72
CA ILE A 208 -8.54 6.24 -18.47
C ILE A 208 -9.00 6.44 -19.92
N ARG A 209 -9.48 5.39 -20.61
CA ARG A 209 -10.06 5.51 -21.96
C ARG A 209 -11.22 6.51 -22.00
N LYS A 210 -12.15 6.42 -21.06
CA LYS A 210 -13.30 7.35 -20.95
C LYS A 210 -12.87 8.80 -20.69
N ILE A 211 -11.86 9.01 -19.86
CA ILE A 211 -11.32 10.36 -19.60
C ILE A 211 -10.67 10.93 -20.86
N ILE A 212 -9.88 10.13 -21.59
CA ILE A 212 -9.27 10.55 -22.85
C ILE A 212 -10.34 10.95 -23.88
N GLU A 213 -11.40 10.14 -24.02
CA GLU A 213 -12.50 10.40 -24.95
C GLU A 213 -13.27 11.69 -24.62
N SER A 214 -13.41 12.02 -23.33
CA SER A 214 -14.23 13.16 -22.88
C SER A 214 -13.45 14.46 -22.67
N GLN A 215 -12.18 14.39 -22.27
CA GLN A 215 -11.36 15.54 -21.86
C GLN A 215 -10.09 15.74 -22.71
N GLY A 216 -9.82 14.81 -23.63
CA GLY A 216 -8.65 14.81 -24.51
C GLY A 216 -7.42 14.13 -23.92
N GLN A 217 -6.33 14.11 -24.69
CA GLN A 217 -5.15 13.28 -24.42
C GLN A 217 -4.08 13.97 -23.55
N SER A 218 -4.38 15.04 -22.81
CA SER A 218 -3.36 15.61 -21.92
C SER A 218 -3.12 14.69 -20.73
N PHE A 219 -1.94 14.04 -20.65
CA PHE A 219 -1.63 13.12 -19.56
C PHE A 219 -1.86 13.72 -18.17
N HIS A 220 -1.40 14.96 -17.93
CA HIS A 220 -1.62 15.63 -16.64
C HIS A 220 -3.11 15.78 -16.31
N LYS A 221 -3.98 16.10 -17.28
CA LYS A 221 -5.42 16.18 -17.04
C LYS A 221 -6.02 14.80 -16.77
N VAL A 222 -5.60 13.81 -17.55
CA VAL A 222 -6.05 12.41 -17.39
C VAL A 222 -5.65 11.86 -16.03
N PHE A 223 -4.41 12.08 -15.59
CA PHE A 223 -3.92 11.66 -14.29
C PHE A 223 -4.70 12.29 -13.15
N ARG A 224 -4.88 13.62 -13.17
CA ARG A 224 -5.67 14.32 -12.15
C ARG A 224 -7.09 13.76 -12.04
N GLU A 225 -7.79 13.68 -13.17
CA GLU A 225 -9.17 13.19 -13.21
C GLU A 225 -9.26 11.71 -12.79
N PHE A 226 -8.26 10.90 -13.16
CA PHE A 226 -8.17 9.51 -12.71
C PHE A 226 -8.04 9.44 -11.19
N CYS A 227 -7.14 10.20 -10.57
CA CYS A 227 -7.00 10.24 -9.12
C CYS A 227 -8.29 10.73 -8.42
N GLU A 228 -9.00 11.69 -9.01
CA GLU A 228 -10.28 12.18 -8.49
C GLU A 228 -11.38 11.10 -8.55
N GLN A 229 -11.48 10.33 -9.64
CA GLN A 229 -12.50 9.28 -9.80
C GLN A 229 -12.15 7.94 -9.14
N GLU A 230 -10.86 7.62 -9.08
CA GLU A 230 -10.33 6.27 -8.83
C GLU A 230 -9.22 6.25 -7.76
N GLY A 231 -9.27 7.21 -6.82
CA GLY A 231 -8.33 7.31 -5.69
C GLY A 231 -8.20 6.04 -4.85
N ILE A 232 -9.21 5.16 -4.88
CA ILE A 232 -9.19 3.83 -4.25
C ILE A 232 -7.98 2.96 -4.65
N TYR A 233 -7.39 3.19 -5.83
CA TYR A 233 -6.22 2.43 -6.27
C TYR A 233 -4.90 2.89 -5.65
N GLY A 234 -4.80 4.15 -5.23
CA GLY A 234 -3.53 4.71 -4.74
C GLY A 234 -2.43 4.73 -5.81
N PHE A 235 -2.80 4.81 -7.09
CA PHE A 235 -1.81 4.86 -8.18
C PHE A 235 -1.12 6.24 -8.24
N GLY A 236 0.20 6.22 -8.31
CA GLY A 236 1.04 7.32 -8.71
C GLY A 236 1.04 7.55 -10.22
N ASP A 237 1.71 8.62 -10.63
CA ASP A 237 1.78 9.06 -12.01
C ASP A 237 2.40 8.02 -12.94
N LEU A 238 3.45 7.33 -12.53
CA LEU A 238 4.12 6.31 -13.34
C LEU A 238 3.21 5.11 -13.68
N GLN A 239 2.42 4.63 -12.71
CA GLN A 239 1.48 3.52 -12.93
C GLN A 239 0.36 3.92 -13.90
N VAL A 240 -0.21 5.12 -13.71
CA VAL A 240 -1.24 5.65 -14.62
C VAL A 240 -0.63 5.91 -16.01
N LYS A 241 0.60 6.42 -16.07
CA LYS A 241 1.33 6.69 -17.31
C LYS A 241 1.55 5.42 -18.12
N HIS A 242 1.92 4.32 -17.48
CA HIS A 242 2.09 3.03 -18.13
C HIS A 242 0.80 2.56 -18.83
N ILE A 243 -0.34 2.59 -18.12
CA ILE A 243 -1.65 2.21 -18.69
C ILE A 243 -2.04 3.17 -19.83
N TYR A 244 -1.86 4.47 -19.61
CA TYR A 244 -2.15 5.52 -20.59
C TYR A 244 -1.35 5.33 -21.89
N ASP A 245 -0.05 5.03 -21.81
CA ASP A 245 0.79 4.84 -22.99
C ASP A 245 0.42 3.56 -23.76
N GLN A 246 0.05 2.49 -23.07
CA GLN A 246 -0.50 1.28 -23.70
C GLN A 246 -1.79 1.55 -24.47
N ILE A 247 -2.69 2.36 -23.90
CA ILE A 247 -3.95 2.76 -24.54
C ILE A 247 -3.69 3.55 -25.84
N LEU A 248 -2.70 4.44 -25.86
CA LEU A 248 -2.39 5.24 -27.05
C LEU A 248 -1.65 4.46 -28.14
N GLN A 249 -1.05 3.32 -27.78
CA GLN A 249 -0.36 2.43 -28.72
C GLN A 249 -1.29 1.34 -29.31
N SER A 250 -2.48 1.13 -28.71
CA SER A 250 -3.52 0.20 -29.16
C SER A 250 -4.46 0.79 -30.20
#